data_AF-A0A0R2TMY4-F1
#
_entry.id   AF-A0A0R2TMY4-F1
#
_cell.length_a   1.000
_cell.length_b   1.000
_cell.length_c   1.000
_cell.angle_alpha   90.00
_cell.angle_beta   90.00
_cell.angle_gamma   90.00
#
_symmetry.space_group_name_H-M   'P 1'
#
loop_
_entity.id
_entity.type
_entity.pdbx_description
1 polymer ?
#
loop_
_entity_poly.entity_id
_entity_poly.type
_entity_poly.pdbx_seq_one_letter_code
_entity_poly.pdbx_strand_id
1 'polypeptide(L)'
;LACFWALASWLGFLVMQRADGGILSRRGFILALVIGLTGAEYLRGVVFTGFPWASIGHVWINTPLSQVAALAGPNGLTLLLLAMAALPVGFGWRGFGFSVLLLGVIAAFGLYRLSQDEPVTENALTVRLVQPNAKQSAKWAPEFANIYLERQLAFSAARPLPDVIIWPETAVPYSLQDPIIVERMAQAAQGRPLLFGFHRYADARVWNSLGLITANGDFEPVYDKFHLVPFGEYIPFGDQLYDWFGLTGLAATDGQTYSAGPGPKVVDLEGFGSFLPLICYEAVFTQSIQNAATRPNWLLQVTNDAWFGNFSGPAQHLAQARLRAIEQGLPMVRVANTGFSAIIDPKGRITAQILLNQAAYKDGPLAQALAPTPYALWGGEIFFALIGFLIFILIFVRLSVRT
;
A
#
# COMPACT_ATOMS: atom_id res chain seq x y z
N LEU A 1 -5.19 10.18 16.43
CA LEU A 1 -4.36 8.95 16.48
C LEU A 1 -4.13 8.42 17.90
N ALA A 2 -3.68 9.24 18.86
CA ALA A 2 -3.42 8.79 20.24
C ALA A 2 -4.65 8.14 20.94
N CYS A 3 -5.86 8.58 20.61
CA CYS A 3 -7.09 8.06 21.21
C CYS A 3 -7.30 6.55 21.00
N PHE A 4 -6.83 5.97 19.89
CA PHE A 4 -6.94 4.52 19.66
C PHE A 4 -6.12 3.73 20.69
N TRP A 5 -4.89 4.18 20.96
CA TRP A 5 -4.00 3.57 21.96
C TRP A 5 -4.50 3.76 23.39
N ALA A 6 -5.03 4.96 23.68
CA ALA A 6 -5.65 5.25 24.97
C ALA A 6 -6.88 4.35 25.20
N LEU A 7 -7.74 4.18 24.19
CA LEU A 7 -8.91 3.30 24.26
C LEU A 7 -8.51 1.84 24.50
N ALA A 8 -7.53 1.31 23.75
CA ALA A 8 -7.03 -0.05 23.97
C ALA A 8 -6.51 -0.26 25.40
N SER A 9 -5.71 0.69 25.88
CA SER A 9 -5.13 0.64 27.22
C SER A 9 -6.21 0.73 28.31
N TRP A 10 -7.20 1.60 28.12
CA TRP A 10 -8.33 1.77 29.04
C TRP A 10 -9.21 0.52 29.09
N LEU A 11 -9.53 -0.09 27.95
CA LEU A 11 -10.27 -1.35 27.90
C LEU A 11 -9.51 -2.48 28.62
N GLY A 12 -8.19 -2.57 28.41
CA GLY A 12 -7.33 -3.48 29.17
C GLY A 12 -7.41 -3.23 30.67
N PHE A 13 -7.35 -1.97 31.10
CA PHE A 13 -7.46 -1.57 32.50
C PHE A 13 -8.82 -1.95 33.13
N LEU A 14 -9.94 -1.76 32.43
CA LEU A 14 -11.26 -2.17 32.92
C LEU A 14 -11.37 -3.69 33.12
N VAL A 15 -10.69 -4.47 32.27
CA VAL A 15 -10.59 -5.92 32.42
C VAL A 15 -9.78 -6.27 33.67
N MET A 16 -8.71 -5.53 33.98
CA MET A 16 -7.88 -5.70 35.17
C MET A 16 -8.62 -5.38 36.47
N GLN A 17 -9.40 -4.29 36.53
CA GLN A 17 -10.11 -3.90 37.77
C GLN A 17 -11.10 -4.96 38.26
N ARG A 18 -11.60 -5.80 37.35
CA ARG A 18 -12.56 -6.88 37.64
C ARG A 18 -11.89 -8.23 37.93
N ALA A 19 -10.57 -8.24 38.08
CA ALA A 19 -9.76 -9.45 38.20
C ALA A 19 -9.18 -9.55 39.63
N ASP A 20 -9.46 -10.65 40.34
CA ASP A 20 -9.14 -10.83 41.78
C ASP A 20 -7.64 -11.05 42.09
N GLY A 21 -6.73 -10.46 41.30
CA GLY A 21 -5.28 -10.46 41.55
C GLY A 21 -4.52 -11.79 41.32
N GLY A 22 -5.22 -12.91 41.09
CA GLY A 22 -4.61 -14.23 40.83
C GLY A 22 -3.87 -14.36 39.48
N ILE A 23 -3.04 -15.41 39.31
CA ILE A 23 -2.25 -15.59 38.08
C ILE A 23 -3.08 -15.78 36.81
N LEU A 24 -4.26 -16.41 36.93
CA LEU A 24 -5.24 -16.53 35.85
C LEU A 24 -5.85 -15.17 35.48
N SER A 25 -6.00 -14.30 36.47
CA SER A 25 -6.45 -12.91 36.34
C SER A 25 -5.42 -12.07 35.56
N ARG A 26 -4.12 -12.26 35.86
CA ARG A 26 -3.00 -11.64 35.12
C ARG A 26 -2.89 -12.12 33.67
N ARG A 27 -3.04 -13.43 33.41
CA ARG A 27 -3.01 -13.98 32.03
C ARG A 27 -4.19 -13.49 31.19
N GLY A 28 -5.39 -13.43 31.78
CA GLY A 28 -6.56 -12.86 31.13
C GLY A 28 -6.37 -11.38 30.78
N PHE A 29 -5.74 -10.60 31.67
CA PHE A 29 -5.39 -9.20 31.38
C PHE A 29 -4.43 -9.07 30.19
N ILE A 30 -3.35 -9.85 30.17
CA ILE A 30 -2.37 -9.82 29.07
C ILE A 30 -3.04 -10.17 27.73
N LEU A 31 -3.90 -11.20 27.71
CA LEU A 31 -4.64 -11.57 26.52
C LEU A 31 -5.60 -10.47 26.06
N ALA A 32 -6.30 -9.82 27.00
CA ALA A 32 -7.15 -8.67 26.69
C ALA A 32 -6.36 -7.47 26.16
N LEU A 33 -5.14 -7.23 26.65
CA LEU A 33 -4.25 -6.20 26.14
C LEU A 33 -3.84 -6.49 24.70
N VAL A 34 -3.47 -7.73 24.38
CA VAL A 34 -3.13 -8.15 23.01
C VAL A 34 -4.33 -7.91 22.09
N ILE A 35 -5.52 -8.42 22.44
CA ILE A 35 -6.75 -8.22 21.67
C ILE A 35 -7.05 -6.73 21.50
N GLY A 36 -6.97 -5.94 22.58
CA GLY A 36 -7.28 -4.52 22.59
C GLY A 36 -6.32 -3.70 21.72
N LEU A 37 -5.01 -3.96 21.82
CA LEU A 37 -4.00 -3.27 21.02
C LEU A 37 -4.10 -3.63 19.54
N THR A 38 -4.24 -4.92 19.20
CA THR A 38 -4.43 -5.33 17.81
C THR A 38 -5.75 -4.77 17.25
N GLY A 39 -6.84 -4.80 18.04
CA GLY A 39 -8.12 -4.22 17.66
C GLY A 39 -8.05 -2.71 17.44
N ALA A 40 -7.33 -1.97 18.29
CA ALA A 40 -7.11 -0.54 18.10
C ALA A 40 -6.29 -0.23 16.85
N GLU A 41 -5.30 -1.06 16.52
CA GLU A 41 -4.54 -0.90 15.28
C GLU A 41 -5.41 -1.16 14.04
N TYR A 42 -6.26 -2.18 14.09
CA TYR A 42 -7.26 -2.43 13.05
C TYR A 42 -8.22 -1.24 12.89
N LEU A 43 -8.80 -0.75 14.00
CA LEU A 43 -9.73 0.38 13.99
C LEU A 43 -9.05 1.65 13.47
N ARG A 44 -7.79 1.89 13.81
CA ARG A 44 -7.01 3.01 13.28
C ARG A 44 -6.87 2.95 11.75
N GLY A 45 -6.87 1.75 11.17
CA GLY A 45 -6.81 1.53 9.73
C GLY A 45 -8.14 1.67 8.99
N VAL A 46 -9.28 1.82 9.69
CA VAL A 46 -10.63 1.81 9.08
C VAL A 46 -11.48 3.03 9.48
N VAL A 47 -11.42 3.46 10.75
CA VAL A 47 -12.23 4.56 11.27
C VAL A 47 -11.75 5.90 10.70
N PHE A 48 -12.69 6.78 10.32
CA PHE A 48 -12.44 8.09 9.69
C PHE A 48 -11.58 8.00 8.42
N THR A 49 -11.96 7.11 7.48
CA THR A 49 -11.21 6.73 6.26
C THR A 49 -9.95 5.89 6.50
N GLY A 50 -9.43 5.91 7.72
CA GLY A 50 -8.34 5.03 8.13
C GLY A 50 -6.95 5.58 7.83
N PHE A 51 -6.01 5.19 8.68
CA PHE A 51 -4.60 5.51 8.56
C PHE A 51 -3.77 4.28 8.99
N PRO A 52 -3.66 3.23 8.14
CA PRO A 52 -2.94 1.99 8.46
C PRO A 52 -1.41 2.11 8.32
N TRP A 53 -0.86 3.31 8.52
CA TRP A 53 0.58 3.57 8.38
C TRP A 53 1.35 3.14 9.63
N ALA A 54 2.58 2.63 9.45
CA ALA A 54 3.48 2.26 10.54
C ALA A 54 2.84 1.38 11.65
N SER A 55 2.01 0.42 11.24
CA SER A 55 1.45 -0.62 12.11
C SER A 55 2.55 -1.43 12.80
N ILE A 56 2.30 -1.91 14.03
CA ILE A 56 3.26 -2.64 14.87
C ILE A 56 3.86 -3.84 14.10
N GLY A 57 3.04 -4.60 13.39
CA GLY A 57 3.48 -5.74 12.57
C GLY A 57 4.37 -5.37 11.38
N HIS A 58 4.41 -4.10 10.95
CA HIS A 58 5.25 -3.65 9.84
C HIS A 58 6.76 -3.74 10.14
N VAL A 59 7.15 -3.92 11.40
CA VAL A 59 8.56 -4.13 11.78
C VAL A 59 9.18 -5.35 11.07
N TRP A 60 8.36 -6.32 10.65
CA TRP A 60 8.83 -7.53 9.99
C TRP A 60 8.97 -7.43 8.47
N ILE A 61 8.51 -6.36 7.82
CA ILE A 61 8.48 -6.25 6.34
C ILE A 61 9.85 -6.51 5.70
N ASN A 62 10.92 -6.04 6.34
CA ASN A 62 12.30 -6.20 5.83
C ASN A 62 12.95 -7.53 6.23
N THR A 63 12.18 -8.49 6.75
CA THR A 63 12.68 -9.79 7.22
C THR A 63 11.92 -10.93 6.53
N PRO A 64 12.44 -12.17 6.56
CA PRO A 64 11.69 -13.34 6.09
C PRO A 64 10.34 -13.54 6.79
N LEU A 65 10.15 -13.02 8.00
CA LEU A 65 8.91 -13.17 8.77
C LEU A 65 7.72 -12.47 8.08
N SER A 66 7.98 -11.47 7.24
CA SER A 66 6.95 -10.79 6.43
C SER A 66 6.11 -11.75 5.59
N GLN A 67 6.66 -12.92 5.23
CA GLN A 67 5.96 -13.93 4.45
C GLN A 67 4.71 -14.48 5.14
N VAL A 68 4.58 -14.35 6.47
CA VAL A 68 3.34 -14.70 7.20
C VAL A 68 2.16 -13.81 6.80
N ALA A 69 2.41 -12.64 6.22
CA ALA A 69 1.34 -11.79 5.72
C ALA A 69 0.55 -12.45 4.58
N ALA A 70 1.15 -13.39 3.83
CA ALA A 70 0.42 -14.23 2.88
C ALA A 70 -0.66 -15.09 3.55
N LEU A 71 -0.53 -15.37 4.85
CA LEU A 71 -1.47 -16.17 5.62
C LEU A 71 -2.52 -15.32 6.33
N ALA A 72 -2.12 -14.21 6.96
CA ALA A 72 -3.01 -13.47 7.87
C ALA A 72 -2.96 -11.94 7.68
N GLY A 73 -2.27 -11.45 6.66
CA GLY A 73 -2.15 -10.02 6.37
C GLY A 73 -1.42 -9.22 7.44
N PRO A 74 -1.53 -7.88 7.40
CA PRO A 74 -0.75 -7.00 8.27
C PRO A 74 -1.24 -7.06 9.72
N ASN A 75 -2.56 -7.17 9.92
CA ASN A 75 -3.15 -7.29 11.26
C ASN A 75 -2.78 -8.61 11.93
N GLY A 76 -2.64 -9.68 11.14
CA GLY A 76 -2.11 -10.96 11.63
C GLY A 76 -0.66 -10.85 12.10
N LEU A 77 0.18 -10.08 11.40
CA LEU A 77 1.55 -9.81 11.86
C LEU A 77 1.56 -9.06 13.19
N THR A 78 0.71 -8.04 13.34
CA THR A 78 0.58 -7.29 14.59
C THR A 78 0.12 -8.19 15.73
N LEU A 79 -0.90 -9.02 15.50
CA LEU A 79 -1.41 -9.97 16.50
C LEU A 79 -0.31 -10.92 16.95
N LEU A 80 0.43 -11.49 16.01
CA LEU A 80 1.48 -12.46 16.25
C LEU A 80 2.62 -11.84 17.06
N LEU A 81 3.06 -10.64 16.71
CA LEU A 81 4.12 -9.93 17.43
C LEU A 81 3.71 -9.63 18.88
N LEU A 82 2.50 -9.10 19.07
CA LEU A 82 1.98 -8.77 20.40
C LEU A 82 1.76 -10.04 21.25
N ALA A 83 1.26 -11.12 20.66
CA ALA A 83 1.12 -12.41 21.34
C ALA A 83 2.49 -12.98 21.76
N MET A 84 3.49 -12.92 20.88
CA MET A 84 4.87 -13.35 21.18
C MET A 84 5.50 -12.53 22.31
N ALA A 85 5.28 -11.22 22.34
CA ALA A 85 5.75 -10.35 23.40
C ALA A 85 5.02 -10.58 24.74
N ALA A 86 3.75 -10.99 24.68
CA ALA A 86 2.91 -11.27 25.84
C ALA A 86 3.25 -12.59 26.56
N LEU A 87 3.70 -13.61 25.83
CA LEU A 87 3.95 -14.96 26.35
C LEU A 87 4.94 -15.01 27.54
N PRO A 88 6.13 -14.37 27.51
CA PRO A 88 7.04 -14.34 28.66
C PRO A 88 6.42 -13.69 29.90
N VAL A 89 5.58 -12.67 29.70
CA VAL A 89 4.91 -11.96 30.79
C VAL A 89 3.86 -12.84 31.48
N GLY A 90 3.16 -13.68 30.71
CA GLY A 90 2.12 -14.57 31.23
C GLY A 90 2.63 -15.92 31.75
N PHE A 91 3.74 -16.42 31.21
CA PHE A 91 4.21 -17.80 31.43
C PHE A 91 5.69 -17.91 31.82
N GLY A 92 6.38 -16.79 32.06
CA GLY A 92 7.78 -16.76 32.47
C GLY A 92 8.72 -17.39 31.42
N TRP A 93 9.72 -18.15 31.87
CA TRP A 93 10.72 -18.76 31.00
C TRP A 93 10.12 -19.73 29.96
N ARG A 94 9.02 -20.42 30.29
CA ARG A 94 8.31 -21.31 29.35
C ARG A 94 7.68 -20.50 28.21
N GLY A 95 7.09 -19.35 28.55
CA GLY A 95 6.56 -18.39 27.58
C GLY A 95 7.65 -17.84 26.68
N PHE A 96 8.81 -17.51 27.25
CA PHE A 96 9.98 -17.10 26.48
C PHE A 96 10.45 -18.19 25.51
N GLY A 97 10.61 -19.44 25.98
CA GLY A 97 10.97 -20.57 25.13
C GLY A 97 9.98 -20.77 23.97
N PHE A 98 8.68 -20.66 24.25
CA PHE A 98 7.64 -20.76 23.22
C PHE A 98 7.68 -19.60 22.22
N SER A 99 7.92 -18.36 22.66
CA SER A 99 8.10 -17.22 21.76
C SER A 99 9.30 -17.40 20.84
N VAL A 100 10.43 -17.91 21.36
CA VAL A 100 11.63 -18.19 20.55
C VAL A 100 11.36 -19.31 19.56
N LEU A 101 10.68 -20.38 19.97
CA LEU A 101 10.28 -21.46 19.07
C LEU A 101 9.38 -20.94 17.95
N LEU A 102 8.35 -20.16 18.29
CA LEU A 102 7.41 -19.59 17.33
C LEU A 102 8.13 -18.65 16.36
N LEU A 103 9.05 -17.81 16.84
CA LEU A 103 9.93 -16.98 16.01
C LEU A 103 10.73 -17.84 15.02
N GLY A 104 11.33 -18.94 15.49
CA GLY A 104 12.09 -19.88 14.67
C GLY A 104 11.24 -20.54 13.59
N VAL A 105 10.02 -20.99 13.93
CA VAL A 105 9.06 -21.58 12.97
C VAL A 105 8.66 -20.56 11.91
N ILE A 106 8.35 -19.34 12.29
CA ILE A 106 7.97 -18.26 11.36
C ILE A 106 9.14 -17.89 10.45
N ALA A 107 10.35 -17.78 11.01
CA ALA A 107 11.55 -17.51 10.24
C ALA A 107 11.84 -18.65 9.24
N ALA A 108 11.72 -19.91 9.67
CA ALA A 108 11.88 -21.07 8.81
C ALA A 108 10.84 -21.11 7.68
N PHE A 109 9.56 -20.84 7.99
CA PHE A 109 8.50 -20.70 6.98
C PHE A 109 8.81 -19.60 5.96
N GLY A 110 9.24 -18.43 6.45
CA GLY A 110 9.59 -17.30 5.60
C GLY A 110 10.78 -17.59 4.69
N LEU A 111 11.84 -18.19 5.23
CA LEU A 111 13.02 -18.62 4.47
C LEU A 111 12.66 -19.69 3.44
N TYR A 112 11.81 -20.67 3.81
CA TYR A 112 11.32 -21.69 2.89
C TYR A 112 10.49 -21.10 1.75
N ARG A 113 9.56 -20.18 2.03
CA ARG A 113 8.76 -19.53 0.97
C ARG A 113 9.66 -18.75 0.03
N LEU A 114 10.64 -18.02 0.56
CA LEU A 114 11.62 -17.29 -0.22
C LEU A 114 12.53 -18.24 -1.03
N SER A 115 12.94 -19.39 -0.49
CA SER A 115 13.83 -20.30 -1.22
C SER A 115 13.17 -20.97 -2.43
N GLN A 116 11.84 -20.97 -2.53
CA GLN A 116 11.16 -21.43 -3.73
C GLN A 116 11.43 -20.47 -4.89
N ASP A 117 11.75 -21.00 -6.06
CA ASP A 117 11.85 -20.19 -7.27
C ASP A 117 10.49 -19.59 -7.62
N GLU A 118 10.52 -18.42 -8.25
CA GLU A 118 9.32 -17.88 -8.90
C GLU A 118 9.17 -18.54 -10.27
N PRO A 119 7.94 -18.75 -10.75
CA PRO A 119 7.72 -19.06 -12.16
C PRO A 119 8.13 -17.83 -13.00
N VAL A 120 9.41 -17.75 -13.36
CA VAL A 120 9.92 -16.83 -14.38
C VAL A 120 9.78 -17.54 -15.72
N THR A 121 8.79 -17.15 -16.52
CA THR A 121 8.75 -17.59 -17.91
C THR A 121 9.90 -16.98 -18.70
N GLU A 122 10.47 -17.76 -19.63
CA GLU A 122 11.50 -17.30 -20.58
C GLU A 122 11.11 -16.03 -21.37
N ASN A 123 9.80 -15.69 -21.40
CA ASN A 123 9.22 -14.51 -22.05
C ASN A 123 8.59 -13.53 -21.06
N ALA A 124 9.19 -13.28 -19.89
CA ALA A 124 8.68 -12.29 -18.95
C ALA A 124 8.64 -10.88 -19.60
N LEU A 125 7.48 -10.23 -19.52
CA LEU A 125 7.27 -8.89 -20.09
C LEU A 125 8.18 -7.88 -19.38
N THR A 126 8.83 -7.02 -20.16
CA THR A 126 9.72 -5.99 -19.63
C THR A 126 8.96 -4.69 -19.41
N VAL A 127 9.00 -4.20 -18.17
CA VAL A 127 8.38 -2.94 -17.76
C VAL A 127 9.44 -1.88 -17.56
N ARG A 128 9.21 -0.67 -18.09
CA ARG A 128 10.04 0.51 -17.82
C ARG A 128 9.42 1.43 -16.79
N LEU A 129 10.14 1.64 -15.71
CA LEU A 129 9.85 2.68 -14.71
C LEU A 129 10.49 3.99 -15.18
N VAL A 130 9.72 5.07 -15.27
CA VAL A 130 10.23 6.41 -15.60
C VAL A 130 10.12 7.30 -14.37
N GLN A 131 11.26 7.75 -13.83
CA GLN A 131 11.31 8.60 -12.64
C GLN A 131 11.86 9.99 -13.03
N PRO A 132 10.99 11.01 -13.18
CA PRO A 132 11.42 12.34 -13.59
C PRO A 132 12.16 13.09 -12.49
N ASN A 133 11.98 12.76 -11.21
CA ASN A 133 12.51 13.53 -10.09
C ASN A 133 12.10 15.01 -10.12
N ALA A 134 10.80 15.25 -10.32
CA ALA A 134 10.24 16.60 -10.34
C ALA A 134 10.02 17.09 -8.91
N LYS A 135 10.80 18.09 -8.48
CA LYS A 135 10.63 18.69 -7.15
C LYS A 135 9.24 19.33 -7.05
N GLN A 136 8.50 19.01 -5.98
CA GLN A 136 7.11 19.46 -5.82
C GLN A 136 6.93 20.98 -5.95
N SER A 137 7.83 21.76 -5.34
CA SER A 137 7.80 23.23 -5.37
C SER A 137 8.02 23.85 -6.76
N ALA A 138 8.59 23.09 -7.69
CA ALA A 138 8.93 23.54 -9.04
C ALA A 138 8.10 22.83 -10.11
N LYS A 139 7.23 21.88 -9.73
CA LYS A 139 6.55 20.97 -10.65
C LYS A 139 5.63 21.68 -11.64
N TRP A 140 5.01 22.78 -11.20
CA TRP A 140 4.03 23.56 -11.95
C TRP A 140 4.57 24.87 -12.51
N ALA A 141 5.81 25.22 -12.16
CA ALA A 141 6.46 26.41 -12.66
C ALA A 141 6.75 26.21 -14.17
N PRO A 142 6.28 27.11 -15.06
CA PRO A 142 6.37 26.93 -16.51
C PRO A 142 7.77 26.60 -17.01
N GLU A 143 8.80 27.17 -16.38
CA GLU A 143 10.22 26.97 -16.70
C GLU A 143 10.71 25.54 -16.43
N PHE A 144 10.09 24.82 -15.49
CA PHE A 144 10.48 23.46 -15.10
C PHE A 144 9.53 22.39 -15.64
N ALA A 145 8.27 22.74 -15.91
CA ALA A 145 7.26 21.83 -16.46
C ALA A 145 7.74 21.15 -17.76
N ASN A 146 8.33 21.94 -18.68
CA ASN A 146 8.86 21.39 -19.92
C ASN A 146 10.07 20.49 -19.66
N ILE A 147 10.97 20.86 -18.76
CA ILE A 147 12.16 20.05 -18.41
C ILE A 147 11.75 18.65 -17.94
N TYR A 148 10.71 18.56 -17.10
CA TYR A 148 10.24 17.27 -16.60
C TYR A 148 9.52 16.47 -17.67
N LEU A 149 8.74 17.10 -18.55
CA LEU A 149 8.13 16.41 -19.69
C LEU A 149 9.21 15.86 -20.64
N GLU A 150 10.15 16.69 -21.10
CA GLU A 150 11.22 16.28 -22.02
C GLU A 150 12.04 15.12 -21.45
N ARG A 151 12.34 15.17 -20.15
CA ARG A 151 13.07 14.09 -19.47
C ARG A 151 12.30 12.78 -19.54
N GLN A 152 11.00 12.80 -19.27
CA GLN A 152 10.16 11.60 -19.34
C GLN A 152 10.07 11.05 -20.76
N LEU A 153 9.91 11.93 -21.76
CA LEU A 153 9.90 11.54 -23.18
C LEU A 153 11.25 10.90 -23.59
N ALA A 154 12.37 11.50 -23.21
CA ALA A 154 13.70 10.97 -23.50
C ALA A 154 13.93 9.59 -22.85
N PHE A 155 13.50 9.42 -21.60
CA PHE A 155 13.56 8.15 -20.88
C PHE A 155 12.66 7.07 -21.49
N SER A 156 11.46 7.45 -21.94
CA SER A 156 10.56 6.55 -22.68
C SER A 156 11.19 6.06 -23.98
N ALA A 157 11.80 6.96 -24.75
CA ALA A 157 12.34 6.66 -26.08
C ALA A 157 13.70 5.91 -26.07
N ALA A 158 14.34 5.78 -24.91
CA ALA A 158 15.65 5.13 -24.78
C ALA A 158 15.62 3.66 -25.22
N ARG A 159 16.72 3.17 -25.81
CA ARG A 159 16.84 1.77 -26.26
C ARG A 159 17.59 0.90 -25.23
N PRO A 160 17.31 -0.42 -25.13
CA PRO A 160 16.26 -1.17 -25.85
C PRO A 160 14.86 -0.71 -25.45
N LEU A 161 13.84 -0.92 -26.31
CA LEU A 161 12.47 -0.57 -25.94
C LEU A 161 11.89 -1.64 -25.01
N PRO A 162 11.14 -1.24 -23.96
CA PRO A 162 10.40 -2.17 -23.11
C PRO A 162 9.12 -2.60 -23.80
N ASP A 163 8.39 -3.54 -23.18
CA ASP A 163 7.06 -3.92 -23.62
C ASP A 163 6.01 -2.89 -23.15
N VAL A 164 6.13 -2.34 -21.94
CA VAL A 164 5.26 -1.28 -21.39
C VAL A 164 6.06 -0.20 -20.66
N ILE A 165 5.62 1.05 -20.75
CA ILE A 165 6.24 2.22 -20.11
C ILE A 165 5.29 2.79 -19.06
N ILE A 166 5.81 3.15 -17.89
CA ILE A 166 5.00 3.68 -16.79
C ILE A 166 5.62 4.95 -16.20
N TRP A 167 4.82 6.01 -16.13
CA TRP A 167 5.12 7.30 -15.52
C TRP A 167 4.40 7.44 -14.16
N PRO A 168 4.89 8.30 -13.25
CA PRO A 168 4.35 8.43 -11.90
C PRO A 168 3.01 9.17 -11.83
N GLU A 169 2.54 9.39 -10.60
CA GLU A 169 1.34 10.18 -10.30
C GLU A 169 1.51 11.65 -10.72
N THR A 170 0.47 12.20 -11.36
CA THR A 170 0.46 13.59 -11.85
C THR A 170 1.74 13.91 -12.64
N ALA A 171 2.11 13.04 -13.58
CA ALA A 171 3.35 13.14 -14.35
C ALA A 171 3.30 14.19 -15.46
N VAL A 172 2.09 14.55 -15.91
CA VAL A 172 1.88 15.45 -17.04
C VAL A 172 1.41 16.81 -16.52
N PRO A 173 2.22 17.89 -16.66
CA PRO A 173 1.85 19.21 -16.19
C PRO A 173 0.97 20.00 -17.17
N TYR A 174 0.65 19.43 -18.33
CA TYR A 174 -0.12 20.05 -19.40
C TYR A 174 -1.50 19.41 -19.55
N SER A 175 -2.43 20.13 -20.19
CA SER A 175 -3.74 19.59 -20.54
C SER A 175 -3.60 18.50 -21.60
N LEU A 176 -4.23 17.35 -21.37
CA LEU A 176 -4.33 16.27 -22.37
C LEU A 176 -5.40 16.54 -23.43
N GLN A 177 -6.13 17.66 -23.33
CA GLN A 177 -6.97 18.15 -24.42
C GLN A 177 -6.12 18.75 -25.54
N ASP A 178 -4.84 19.07 -25.29
CA ASP A 178 -3.89 19.46 -26.32
C ASP A 178 -3.37 18.19 -27.04
N PRO A 179 -3.74 17.97 -28.32
CA PRO A 179 -3.33 16.79 -29.07
C PRO A 179 -1.81 16.68 -29.22
N ILE A 180 -1.09 17.82 -29.21
CA ILE A 180 0.37 17.85 -29.37
C ILE A 180 1.04 17.10 -28.20
N ILE A 181 0.53 17.25 -26.98
CA ILE A 181 1.10 16.57 -25.80
C ILE A 181 0.92 15.06 -25.92
N VAL A 182 -0.28 14.61 -26.29
CA VAL A 182 -0.60 13.20 -26.48
C VAL A 182 0.25 12.60 -27.61
N GLU A 183 0.35 13.30 -28.74
CA GLU A 183 1.15 12.86 -29.89
C GLU A 183 2.63 12.70 -29.52
N ARG A 184 3.21 13.68 -28.81
CA ARG A 184 4.61 13.60 -28.35
C ARG A 184 4.85 12.41 -27.43
N MET A 185 3.90 12.14 -26.53
CA MET A 185 3.96 10.99 -25.63
C MET A 185 3.87 9.66 -26.41
N ALA A 186 2.96 9.56 -27.37
CA ALA A 186 2.83 8.39 -28.25
C ALA A 186 4.09 8.16 -29.10
N GLN A 187 4.64 9.23 -29.69
CA GLN A 187 5.89 9.18 -30.45
C GLN A 187 7.06 8.69 -29.59
N ALA A 188 7.20 9.20 -28.36
CA ALA A 188 8.24 8.76 -27.44
C ALA A 188 8.07 7.29 -27.01
N ALA A 189 6.82 6.81 -26.91
CA ALA A 189 6.51 5.43 -26.59
C ALA A 189 6.77 4.45 -27.75
N GLN A 190 6.89 4.94 -29.00
CA GLN A 190 7.27 4.14 -30.19
C GLN A 190 6.42 2.87 -30.36
N GLY A 191 5.10 3.01 -30.21
CA GLY A 191 4.15 1.90 -30.35
C GLY A 191 4.05 0.98 -29.12
N ARG A 192 4.59 1.40 -27.97
CA ARG A 192 4.42 0.70 -26.69
C ARG A 192 3.31 1.35 -25.86
N PRO A 193 2.51 0.58 -25.12
CA PRO A 193 1.58 1.14 -24.15
C PRO A 193 2.31 2.01 -23.12
N LEU A 194 1.75 3.19 -22.85
CA LEU A 194 2.27 4.15 -21.87
C LEU A 194 1.20 4.47 -20.83
N LEU A 195 1.43 4.05 -19.59
CA LEU A 195 0.59 4.38 -18.43
C LEU A 195 1.15 5.58 -17.68
N PHE A 196 0.30 6.52 -17.26
CA PHE A 196 0.77 7.74 -16.60
C PHE A 196 -0.30 8.38 -15.72
N GLY A 197 0.10 8.99 -14.62
CA GLY A 197 -0.80 9.78 -13.78
C GLY A 197 -1.03 11.18 -14.34
N PHE A 198 -2.27 11.69 -14.25
CA PHE A 198 -2.63 13.03 -14.71
C PHE A 198 -3.83 13.59 -13.93
N HIS A 199 -4.09 14.88 -14.07
CA HIS A 199 -5.32 15.49 -13.56
C HIS A 199 -6.40 15.45 -14.63
N ARG A 200 -7.53 14.79 -14.32
CA ARG A 200 -8.70 14.77 -15.19
C ARG A 200 -9.65 15.88 -14.78
N TYR A 201 -10.00 16.74 -15.73
CA TYR A 201 -10.97 17.82 -15.55
C TYR A 201 -12.24 17.50 -16.34
N ALA A 202 -13.38 17.42 -15.67
CA ALA A 202 -14.70 17.26 -16.29
C ALA A 202 -15.81 17.78 -15.36
N ASP A 203 -16.85 18.41 -15.90
CA ASP A 203 -18.02 18.90 -15.14
C ASP A 203 -17.65 19.76 -13.90
N ALA A 204 -16.70 20.68 -14.05
CA ALA A 204 -16.14 21.50 -12.95
C ALA A 204 -15.52 20.72 -11.78
N ARG A 205 -15.24 19.43 -11.98
CA ARG A 205 -14.57 18.55 -11.00
C ARG A 205 -13.19 18.16 -11.50
N VAL A 206 -12.33 17.85 -10.53
CA VAL A 206 -10.95 17.40 -10.76
C VAL A 206 -10.76 16.03 -10.12
N TRP A 207 -10.17 15.09 -10.87
CA TRP A 207 -9.75 13.79 -10.36
C TRP A 207 -8.26 13.61 -10.53
N ASN A 208 -7.67 12.85 -9.60
CA ASN A 208 -6.34 12.29 -9.76
C ASN A 208 -6.49 10.94 -10.45
N SER A 209 -6.00 10.85 -11.69
CA SER A 209 -6.39 9.77 -12.60
C SER A 209 -5.17 9.09 -13.21
N LEU A 210 -5.36 7.85 -13.65
CA LEU A 210 -4.43 7.11 -14.48
C LEU A 210 -4.94 7.11 -15.92
N GLY A 211 -4.07 7.47 -16.85
CA GLY A 211 -4.30 7.43 -18.29
C GLY A 211 -3.46 6.35 -18.96
N LEU A 212 -3.92 5.91 -20.12
CA LEU A 212 -3.24 5.00 -21.03
C LEU A 212 -3.11 5.69 -22.39
N ILE A 213 -1.90 5.70 -22.95
CA ILE A 213 -1.71 5.81 -24.40
C ILE A 213 -1.50 4.39 -24.93
N THR A 214 -2.39 3.94 -25.82
CA THR A 214 -2.34 2.60 -26.41
C THR A 214 -1.16 2.45 -27.36
N ALA A 215 -0.86 1.23 -27.79
CA ALA A 215 0.15 0.98 -28.82
C ALA A 215 -0.15 1.67 -30.16
N ASN A 216 -1.43 2.00 -30.41
CA ASN A 216 -1.87 2.73 -31.60
C ASN A 216 -1.75 4.25 -31.45
N GLY A 217 -1.46 4.74 -30.24
CA GLY A 217 -1.34 6.17 -29.93
C GLY A 217 -2.62 6.82 -29.38
N ASP A 218 -3.68 6.05 -29.15
CA ASP A 218 -4.94 6.56 -28.61
C ASP A 218 -4.85 6.82 -27.11
N PHE A 219 -5.40 7.95 -26.63
CA PHE A 219 -5.45 8.28 -25.22
C PHE A 219 -6.78 7.87 -24.57
N GLU A 220 -6.70 7.17 -23.44
CA GLU A 220 -7.85 6.71 -22.67
C GLU A 220 -7.66 6.96 -21.15
N PRO A 221 -8.62 7.61 -20.47
CA PRO A 221 -8.66 7.61 -19.00
C PRO A 221 -9.14 6.25 -18.48
N VAL A 222 -8.32 5.55 -17.70
CA VAL A 222 -8.63 4.17 -17.30
C VAL A 222 -9.10 4.03 -15.85
N TYR A 223 -8.66 4.94 -14.98
CA TYR A 223 -8.92 4.89 -13.53
C TYR A 223 -8.90 6.27 -12.87
N ASP A 224 -9.79 6.48 -11.90
CA ASP A 224 -9.82 7.66 -11.03
C ASP A 224 -9.59 7.20 -9.58
N LYS A 225 -8.68 7.89 -8.87
CA LYS A 225 -8.40 7.65 -7.45
C LYS A 225 -9.68 7.74 -6.62
N PHE A 226 -9.98 6.71 -5.85
CA PHE A 226 -11.19 6.65 -5.01
C PHE A 226 -10.89 6.87 -3.52
N HIS A 227 -9.71 6.48 -3.04
CA HIS A 227 -9.33 6.72 -1.63
C HIS A 227 -8.47 7.98 -1.51
N LEU A 228 -9.12 9.09 -1.20
CA LEU A 228 -8.48 10.39 -1.09
C LEU A 228 -7.76 10.57 0.25
N VAL A 229 -6.67 11.34 0.25
CA VAL A 229 -5.92 11.70 1.46
C VAL A 229 -6.66 12.79 2.23
N PRO A 230 -7.08 12.55 3.49
CA PRO A 230 -7.70 13.59 4.32
C PRO A 230 -6.77 14.78 4.52
N PHE A 231 -7.32 16.00 4.45
CA PHE A 231 -6.61 17.28 4.53
C PHE A 231 -5.59 17.56 3.42
N GLY A 232 -5.20 16.56 2.63
CA GLY A 232 -4.39 16.74 1.42
C GLY A 232 -5.29 17.00 0.21
N GLU A 233 -6.12 16.02 -0.12
CA GLU A 233 -6.93 16.00 -1.35
C GLU A 233 -8.37 16.43 -1.12
N TYR A 234 -8.87 16.35 0.11
CA TYR A 234 -10.18 16.84 0.51
C TYR A 234 -10.18 17.31 1.97
N ILE A 235 -11.17 18.12 2.35
CA ILE A 235 -11.39 18.52 3.75
C ILE A 235 -12.49 17.64 4.37
N PRO A 236 -12.18 16.84 5.40
CA PRO A 236 -13.22 16.14 6.17
C PRO A 236 -14.26 17.11 6.71
N PHE A 237 -15.55 16.80 6.59
CA PHE A 237 -16.66 17.70 6.97
C PHE A 237 -16.73 19.03 6.20
N GLY A 238 -15.88 19.22 5.18
CA GLY A 238 -15.96 20.31 4.20
C GLY A 238 -16.11 21.70 4.82
N ASP A 239 -17.15 22.40 4.38
CA ASP A 239 -17.50 23.77 4.75
C ASP A 239 -17.54 23.99 6.27
N GLN A 240 -17.95 22.99 7.06
CA GLN A 240 -18.05 23.14 8.52
C GLN A 240 -16.69 23.37 9.18
N LEU A 241 -15.63 22.69 8.73
CA LEU A 241 -14.28 22.90 9.26
C LEU A 241 -13.63 24.16 8.69
N TYR A 242 -13.99 24.55 7.46
CA TYR A 242 -13.59 25.84 6.91
C TYR A 242 -14.24 27.00 7.68
N ASP A 243 -15.53 26.93 7.94
CA ASP A 243 -16.30 27.96 8.65
C ASP A 243 -15.90 28.07 10.13
N TRP A 244 -15.59 26.96 10.79
CA TRP A 244 -15.18 26.97 12.21
C TRP A 244 -13.71 27.34 12.41
N PHE A 245 -12.82 26.95 11.50
CA PHE A 245 -11.36 27.01 11.73
C PHE A 245 -10.51 27.50 10.55
N GLY A 246 -11.10 27.81 9.40
CA GLY A 246 -10.40 28.32 8.20
C GLY A 246 -9.50 27.28 7.51
N LEU A 247 -9.78 25.99 7.66
CA LEU A 247 -8.93 24.91 7.14
C LEU A 247 -9.12 24.69 5.62
N THR A 248 -8.03 24.73 4.84
CA THR A 248 -7.99 24.41 3.41
C THR A 248 -7.04 23.23 3.13
N GLY A 249 -7.25 22.52 2.00
CA GLY A 249 -6.51 21.29 1.68
C GLY A 249 -5.07 21.56 1.22
N LEU A 250 -4.10 20.80 1.75
CA LEU A 250 -2.66 21.00 1.50
C LEU A 250 -2.21 20.68 0.06
N ALA A 251 -2.98 19.88 -0.69
CA ALA A 251 -2.72 19.55 -2.10
C ALA A 251 -3.75 20.17 -3.06
N ALA A 252 -4.57 21.11 -2.60
CA ALA A 252 -5.53 21.82 -3.44
C ALA A 252 -4.78 22.77 -4.39
N THR A 253 -4.68 22.40 -5.66
CA THR A 253 -4.45 23.38 -6.74
C THR A 253 -5.73 24.17 -6.93
N ASP A 254 -5.65 25.49 -6.81
CA ASP A 254 -6.72 26.46 -7.06
C ASP A 254 -7.99 26.33 -6.19
N GLY A 255 -7.85 25.87 -4.94
CA GLY A 255 -8.96 25.83 -3.97
C GLY A 255 -10.03 24.77 -4.27
N GLN A 256 -9.79 23.89 -5.24
CA GLN A 256 -10.66 22.76 -5.57
C GLN A 256 -10.18 21.49 -4.87
N THR A 257 -11.09 20.79 -4.20
CA THR A 257 -10.85 19.45 -3.64
C THR A 257 -10.98 18.39 -4.75
N TYR A 258 -10.22 17.29 -4.65
CA TYR A 258 -10.38 16.18 -5.60
C TYR A 258 -11.73 15.49 -5.39
N SER A 259 -12.32 15.06 -6.50
CA SER A 259 -13.44 14.14 -6.49
C SER A 259 -12.94 12.69 -6.40
N ALA A 260 -13.65 11.87 -5.63
CA ALA A 260 -13.36 10.44 -5.55
C ALA A 260 -13.88 9.71 -6.79
N GLY A 261 -13.09 8.75 -7.28
CA GLY A 261 -13.51 7.76 -8.25
C GLY A 261 -14.52 6.76 -7.69
N PRO A 262 -15.11 5.90 -8.54
CA PRO A 262 -16.21 5.00 -8.18
C PRO A 262 -15.79 3.82 -7.27
N GLY A 263 -14.49 3.56 -7.11
CA GLY A 263 -13.97 2.45 -6.31
C GLY A 263 -12.85 1.68 -7.04
N PRO A 264 -12.37 0.57 -6.46
CA PRO A 264 -11.38 -0.29 -7.10
C PRO A 264 -11.88 -0.82 -8.44
N LYS A 265 -11.07 -0.66 -9.49
CA LYS A 265 -11.38 -1.12 -10.84
C LYS A 265 -10.15 -1.81 -11.43
N VAL A 266 -10.32 -3.08 -11.81
CA VAL A 266 -9.30 -3.81 -12.58
C VAL A 266 -9.35 -3.35 -14.04
N VAL A 267 -8.18 -3.12 -14.61
CA VAL A 267 -7.99 -2.66 -15.99
C VAL A 267 -7.26 -3.76 -16.76
N ASP A 268 -7.78 -4.12 -17.93
CA ASP A 268 -7.11 -5.04 -18.84
C ASP A 268 -6.14 -4.27 -19.73
N LEU A 269 -4.87 -4.71 -19.75
CA LEU A 269 -3.87 -4.18 -20.66
C LEU A 269 -3.53 -5.25 -21.71
N GLU A 270 -3.83 -4.95 -22.97
CA GLU A 270 -3.68 -5.89 -24.09
C GLU A 270 -2.26 -6.42 -24.18
N GLY A 271 -2.09 -7.74 -24.03
CA GLY A 271 -0.78 -8.41 -24.06
C GLY A 271 -0.05 -8.48 -22.69
N PHE A 272 -0.57 -7.82 -21.64
CA PHE A 272 0.06 -7.72 -20.31
C PHE A 272 -0.80 -8.25 -19.17
N GLY A 273 -1.99 -8.76 -19.49
CA GLY A 273 -2.97 -9.18 -18.50
C GLY A 273 -3.62 -8.00 -17.77
N SER A 274 -4.40 -8.33 -16.76
CA SER A 274 -5.18 -7.36 -15.99
C SER A 274 -4.39 -6.83 -14.81
N PHE A 275 -4.60 -5.57 -14.46
CA PHE A 275 -3.93 -4.94 -13.33
C PHE A 275 -4.89 -4.10 -12.48
N LEU A 276 -4.55 -3.93 -11.21
CA LEU A 276 -5.25 -3.00 -10.32
C LEU A 276 -4.40 -1.74 -10.13
N PRO A 277 -4.84 -0.58 -10.65
CA PRO A 277 -4.26 0.72 -10.34
C PRO A 277 -4.46 1.08 -8.87
N LEU A 278 -3.42 1.64 -8.26
CA LEU A 278 -3.40 2.19 -6.91
C LEU A 278 -2.64 3.52 -6.96
N ILE A 279 -3.32 4.63 -6.75
CA ILE A 279 -2.70 5.95 -6.79
C ILE A 279 -2.26 6.34 -5.38
N CYS A 280 -0.95 6.45 -5.20
CA CYS A 280 -0.30 6.96 -4.00
C CYS A 280 -0.76 6.25 -2.72
N TYR A 281 -1.54 6.94 -1.89
CA TYR A 281 -2.05 6.50 -0.60
C TYR A 281 -2.89 5.22 -0.66
N GLU A 282 -3.52 4.92 -1.80
CA GLU A 282 -4.39 3.74 -1.97
C GLU A 282 -3.67 2.41 -1.69
N ALA A 283 -2.36 2.34 -1.97
CA ALA A 283 -1.60 1.10 -1.80
C ALA A 283 -1.34 0.70 -0.34
N VAL A 284 -1.58 1.59 0.64
CA VAL A 284 -1.44 1.22 2.05
C VAL A 284 -2.67 0.48 2.60
N PHE A 285 -3.78 0.49 1.87
CA PHE A 285 -5.02 -0.15 2.27
C PHE A 285 -5.13 -1.56 1.70
N THR A 286 -5.30 -2.54 2.58
CA THR A 286 -5.54 -3.93 2.17
C THR A 286 -6.89 -4.07 1.47
N GLN A 287 -7.89 -3.32 1.93
CA GLN A 287 -9.28 -3.41 1.48
C GLN A 287 -9.44 -2.95 0.03
N SER A 288 -8.63 -1.99 -0.41
CA SER A 288 -8.61 -1.54 -1.81
C SER A 288 -8.35 -2.67 -2.80
N ILE A 289 -7.52 -3.63 -2.41
CA ILE A 289 -7.17 -4.78 -3.26
C ILE A 289 -8.19 -5.92 -3.10
N GLN A 290 -8.66 -6.15 -1.87
CA GLN A 290 -9.61 -7.20 -1.55
C GLN A 290 -11.02 -6.95 -2.12
N ASN A 291 -11.41 -5.69 -2.26
CA ASN A 291 -12.72 -5.29 -2.77
C ASN A 291 -12.76 -5.16 -4.30
N ALA A 292 -11.66 -5.49 -5.01
CA ALA A 292 -11.67 -5.54 -6.46
C ALA A 292 -12.60 -6.65 -6.95
N ALA A 293 -13.41 -6.37 -7.99
CA ALA A 293 -14.41 -7.31 -8.50
C ALA A 293 -13.79 -8.61 -9.06
N THR A 294 -12.57 -8.51 -9.58
CA THR A 294 -11.80 -9.64 -10.11
C THR A 294 -10.37 -9.60 -9.57
N ARG A 295 -9.71 -10.76 -9.48
CA ARG A 295 -8.30 -10.81 -9.08
C ARG A 295 -7.44 -10.40 -10.28
N PRO A 296 -6.62 -9.33 -10.17
CA PRO A 296 -5.73 -8.92 -11.25
C PRO A 296 -4.53 -9.87 -11.40
N ASN A 297 -3.80 -9.76 -12.51
CA ASN A 297 -2.52 -10.42 -12.71
C ASN A 297 -1.36 -9.69 -12.00
N TRP A 298 -1.46 -8.37 -11.83
CA TRP A 298 -0.45 -7.56 -11.13
C TRP A 298 -1.03 -6.26 -10.55
N LEU A 299 -0.26 -5.58 -9.72
CA LEU A 299 -0.63 -4.31 -9.09
C LEU A 299 0.19 -3.17 -9.69
N LEU A 300 -0.44 -2.04 -10.00
CA LEU A 300 0.25 -0.82 -10.42
C LEU A 300 0.11 0.23 -9.34
N GLN A 301 1.23 0.69 -8.79
CA GLN A 301 1.25 1.87 -7.94
C GLN A 301 1.96 3.05 -8.63
N VAL A 302 1.21 4.11 -8.94
CA VAL A 302 1.80 5.39 -9.35
C VAL A 302 1.72 6.37 -8.18
N THR A 303 2.82 7.08 -7.88
CA THR A 303 2.86 7.91 -6.66
C THR A 303 3.79 9.11 -6.76
N ASN A 304 3.50 10.14 -5.98
CA ASN A 304 4.34 11.30 -5.78
C ASN A 304 4.75 11.41 -4.30
N ASP A 305 5.84 10.73 -3.92
CA ASP A 305 6.35 10.76 -2.54
C ASP A 305 7.01 12.08 -2.13
N ALA A 306 7.04 13.11 -3.00
CA ALA A 306 7.66 14.39 -2.67
C ALA A 306 7.04 15.05 -1.42
N TRP A 307 5.79 14.72 -1.10
CA TRP A 307 5.09 15.14 0.10
C TRP A 307 5.70 14.62 1.42
N PHE A 308 6.41 13.49 1.37
CA PHE A 308 6.99 12.85 2.57
C PHE A 308 8.44 13.29 2.86
N GLY A 309 9.02 14.16 2.03
CA GLY A 309 10.41 14.58 2.13
C GLY A 309 11.41 13.44 1.89
N ASN A 310 12.61 13.55 2.48
CA ASN A 310 13.77 12.73 2.11
C ASN A 310 14.17 11.66 3.15
N PHE A 311 13.28 11.34 4.10
CA PHE A 311 13.62 10.48 5.23
C PHE A 311 12.79 9.18 5.22
N SER A 312 12.06 8.90 6.30
CA SER A 312 11.45 7.60 6.54
C SER A 312 10.17 7.36 5.76
N GLY A 313 9.43 8.41 5.37
CA GLY A 313 8.12 8.29 4.72
C GLY A 313 8.17 7.50 3.40
N PRO A 314 9.00 7.87 2.41
CA PRO A 314 9.10 7.12 1.16
C PRO A 314 9.55 5.66 1.37
N ALA A 315 10.44 5.41 2.34
CA ALA A 315 10.90 4.06 2.66
C ALA A 315 9.79 3.22 3.31
N GLN A 316 9.01 3.79 4.23
CA GLN A 316 7.84 3.15 4.82
C GLN A 316 6.75 2.88 3.77
N HIS A 317 6.60 3.78 2.80
CA HIS A 317 5.65 3.61 1.70
C HIS A 317 6.05 2.42 0.80
N LEU A 318 7.33 2.34 0.40
CA LEU A 318 7.88 1.21 -0.35
C LEU A 318 7.75 -0.11 0.43
N ALA A 319 8.00 -0.09 1.74
CA ALA A 319 7.84 -1.27 2.59
C ALA A 319 6.39 -1.79 2.54
N GLN A 320 5.40 -0.92 2.66
CA GLN A 320 3.99 -1.31 2.56
C GLN A 320 3.61 -1.82 1.16
N ALA A 321 4.17 -1.24 0.10
CA ALA A 321 4.03 -1.74 -1.27
C ALA A 321 4.52 -3.20 -1.40
N ARG A 322 5.68 -3.52 -0.82
CA ARG A 322 6.21 -4.90 -0.76
C ARG A 322 5.30 -5.83 0.02
N LEU A 323 4.74 -5.34 1.12
CA LEU A 323 3.79 -6.11 1.92
C LEU A 323 2.52 -6.46 1.13
N ARG A 324 2.01 -5.54 0.29
CA ARG A 324 0.85 -5.81 -0.59
C ARG A 324 1.12 -6.95 -1.55
N ALA A 325 2.30 -6.96 -2.16
CA ALA A 325 2.71 -8.01 -3.08
C ALA A 325 2.73 -9.40 -2.39
N ILE A 326 3.37 -9.48 -1.21
CA ILE A 326 3.45 -10.71 -0.38
C ILE A 326 2.07 -11.26 -0.06
N GLU A 327 1.19 -10.37 0.41
CA GLU A 327 -0.13 -10.71 0.92
C GLU A 327 -1.03 -11.26 -0.16
N GLN A 328 -0.99 -10.67 -1.36
CA GLN A 328 -1.88 -11.05 -2.45
C GLN A 328 -1.28 -12.15 -3.34
N GLY A 329 0.02 -12.41 -3.21
CA GLY A 329 0.77 -13.26 -4.13
C GLY A 329 0.76 -12.66 -5.54
N LEU A 330 0.84 -11.33 -5.63
CA LEU A 330 0.81 -10.58 -6.89
C LEU A 330 2.10 -9.76 -7.04
N PRO A 331 2.65 -9.66 -8.25
CA PRO A 331 3.71 -8.70 -8.52
C PRO A 331 3.16 -7.28 -8.40
N MET A 332 4.02 -6.34 -8.06
CA MET A 332 3.70 -4.92 -8.05
C MET A 332 4.74 -4.13 -8.83
N VAL A 333 4.27 -3.26 -9.72
CA VAL A 333 5.07 -2.21 -10.33
C VAL A 333 4.77 -0.90 -9.63
N ARG A 334 5.78 -0.28 -9.02
CA ARG A 334 5.68 1.00 -8.35
C ARG A 334 6.52 2.04 -9.08
N VAL A 335 5.89 3.14 -9.53
CA VAL A 335 6.58 4.27 -10.16
C VAL A 335 6.32 5.54 -9.36
N ALA A 336 7.39 6.09 -8.81
CA ALA A 336 7.37 7.28 -7.98
C ALA A 336 7.97 8.48 -8.72
N ASN A 337 7.52 9.70 -8.41
CA ASN A 337 8.10 10.93 -8.96
C ASN A 337 9.51 11.21 -8.42
N THR A 338 9.63 11.43 -7.10
CA THR A 338 10.92 11.60 -6.40
C THR A 338 11.21 10.44 -5.44
N GLY A 339 10.24 9.55 -5.24
CA GLY A 339 10.29 8.43 -4.30
C GLY A 339 11.15 7.26 -4.77
N PHE A 340 10.95 6.10 -4.17
CA PHE A 340 11.51 4.85 -4.69
C PHE A 340 10.57 4.26 -5.74
N SER A 341 11.04 4.15 -6.98
CA SER A 341 10.39 3.33 -8.00
C SER A 341 10.95 1.91 -7.94
N ALA A 342 10.10 0.89 -8.04
CA ALA A 342 10.52 -0.50 -7.93
C ALA A 342 9.60 -1.45 -8.69
N ILE A 343 10.16 -2.53 -9.23
CA ILE A 343 9.42 -3.76 -9.57
C ILE A 343 9.58 -4.73 -8.41
N ILE A 344 8.46 -5.26 -7.94
CA ILE A 344 8.35 -6.09 -6.76
C ILE A 344 7.69 -7.41 -7.15
N ASP A 345 8.32 -8.54 -6.82
CA ASP A 345 7.77 -9.86 -7.09
C ASP A 345 6.64 -10.24 -6.09
N PRO A 346 5.87 -11.32 -6.34
CA PRO A 346 4.82 -11.82 -5.44
C PRO A 346 5.26 -12.18 -4.02
N LYS A 347 6.56 -12.33 -3.75
CA LYS A 347 7.13 -12.59 -2.42
C LYS A 347 7.71 -11.32 -1.80
N GLY A 348 7.53 -10.16 -2.41
CA GLY A 348 7.95 -8.85 -1.91
C GLY A 348 9.44 -8.57 -2.10
N ARG A 349 10.14 -9.26 -3.01
CA ARG A 349 11.52 -8.94 -3.37
C ARG A 349 11.53 -7.85 -4.43
N ILE A 350 12.48 -6.93 -4.32
CA ILE A 350 12.68 -5.89 -5.33
C ILE A 350 13.59 -6.46 -6.43
N THR A 351 13.08 -6.52 -7.66
CA THR A 351 13.82 -7.06 -8.83
C THR A 351 14.45 -5.96 -9.68
N ALA A 352 13.89 -4.75 -9.65
CA ALA A 352 14.45 -3.55 -10.26
C ALA A 352 14.10 -2.33 -9.41
N GLN A 353 14.98 -1.33 -9.32
CA GLN A 353 14.76 -0.15 -8.48
C GLN A 353 15.42 1.11 -9.05
N ILE A 354 14.77 2.25 -8.84
CA ILE A 354 15.36 3.60 -8.90
C ILE A 354 15.31 4.18 -7.49
N LEU A 355 16.43 4.76 -7.03
CA LEU A 355 16.52 5.27 -5.66
C LEU A 355 15.84 6.63 -5.52
N LEU A 356 15.59 7.00 -4.27
CA LEU A 356 15.05 8.29 -3.87
C LEU A 356 15.83 9.45 -4.50
N ASN A 357 15.10 10.45 -5.03
CA ASN A 357 15.62 11.68 -5.62
C ASN A 357 16.57 11.48 -6.81
N GLN A 358 16.44 10.38 -7.54
CA GLN A 358 17.20 10.15 -8.78
C GLN A 358 16.31 10.37 -10.00
N ALA A 359 16.82 11.09 -11.00
CA ALA A 359 16.16 11.21 -12.29
C ALA A 359 16.70 10.11 -13.22
N ALA A 360 15.90 9.08 -13.48
CA ALA A 360 16.34 7.92 -14.26
C ALA A 360 15.16 7.16 -14.86
N TYR A 361 15.48 6.20 -15.72
CA TYR A 361 14.58 5.09 -16.03
C TYR A 361 15.22 3.76 -15.63
N LYS A 362 14.39 2.74 -15.44
CA LYS A 362 14.86 1.39 -15.15
C LYS A 362 13.91 0.37 -15.77
N ASP A 363 14.49 -0.57 -16.49
CA ASP A 363 13.77 -1.73 -17.03
C ASP A 363 13.90 -2.91 -16.09
N GLY A 364 12.86 -3.74 -16.04
CA GLY A 364 12.94 -5.04 -15.40
C GLY A 364 11.75 -5.94 -15.74
N PRO A 365 11.87 -7.24 -15.46
CA PRO A 365 10.84 -8.21 -15.80
C PRO A 365 9.65 -8.11 -14.84
N LEU A 366 8.44 -8.17 -15.40
CA LEU A 366 7.21 -8.38 -14.64
C LEU A 366 7.11 -9.87 -14.29
N ALA A 367 7.21 -10.18 -13.00
CA ALA A 367 6.99 -11.54 -12.51
C ALA A 367 5.53 -11.98 -12.74
N GLN A 368 5.28 -13.29 -12.75
CA GLN A 368 3.92 -13.80 -12.80
C GLN A 368 3.26 -13.78 -11.42
N ALA A 369 1.93 -13.70 -11.39
CA ALA A 369 1.17 -13.93 -10.17
C ALA A 369 1.36 -15.35 -9.65
N LEU A 370 1.48 -15.49 -8.33
CA LEU A 370 1.32 -16.77 -7.67
C LEU A 370 -0.17 -17.14 -7.60
N ALA A 371 -0.44 -18.40 -7.24
CA ALA A 371 -1.75 -18.79 -6.77
C ALA A 371 -2.22 -17.86 -5.64
N PRO A 372 -3.53 -17.55 -5.53
CA PRO A 372 -4.06 -16.74 -4.44
C PRO A 372 -3.60 -17.29 -3.10
N THR A 373 -3.06 -16.41 -2.25
CA THR A 373 -2.67 -16.78 -0.89
C THR A 373 -3.94 -16.99 -0.03
N PRO A 374 -3.85 -17.64 1.14
CA PRO A 374 -4.93 -17.64 2.11
C PRO A 374 -5.49 -16.25 2.41
N TYR A 375 -4.61 -15.25 2.59
CA TYR A 375 -5.05 -13.88 2.82
C TYR A 375 -5.71 -13.25 1.58
N ALA A 376 -5.28 -13.60 0.37
CA ALA A 376 -5.93 -13.14 -0.85
C ALA A 376 -7.37 -13.67 -0.97
N LEU A 377 -7.65 -14.87 -0.44
CA LEU A 377 -8.96 -15.52 -0.51
C LEU A 377 -9.94 -15.06 0.58
N TRP A 378 -9.45 -14.87 1.81
CA TRP A 378 -10.31 -14.60 2.97
C TRP A 378 -10.13 -13.20 3.57
N GLY A 379 -9.09 -12.47 3.18
CA GLY A 379 -8.87 -11.08 3.57
C GLY A 379 -9.00 -10.83 5.07
N GLY A 380 -9.86 -9.87 5.42
CA GLY A 380 -10.12 -9.45 6.80
C GLY A 380 -10.78 -10.52 7.68
N GLU A 381 -11.44 -11.52 7.10
CA GLU A 381 -12.14 -12.56 7.87
C GLU A 381 -11.18 -13.41 8.71
N ILE A 382 -9.95 -13.60 8.23
CA ILE A 382 -8.90 -14.29 8.99
C ILE A 382 -8.62 -13.55 10.30
N PHE A 383 -8.54 -12.22 10.24
CA PHE A 383 -8.31 -11.40 11.42
C PHE A 383 -9.47 -11.52 12.43
N PHE A 384 -10.72 -11.45 11.96
CA PHE A 384 -11.88 -11.59 12.83
C PHE A 384 -12.00 -12.97 13.45
N ALA A 385 -11.69 -14.03 12.69
CA ALA A 385 -11.65 -15.40 13.21
C ALA A 385 -10.60 -15.56 14.32
N LEU A 386 -9.38 -15.03 14.11
CA LEU A 386 -8.30 -15.09 15.11
C LEU A 386 -8.66 -14.31 16.38
N ILE A 387 -9.19 -13.09 16.25
CA ILE A 387 -9.63 -12.29 17.39
C ILE A 387 -10.79 -12.96 18.11
N GLY A 388 -11.79 -13.48 17.39
CA GLY A 388 -12.92 -14.20 17.96
C GLY A 388 -12.47 -15.42 18.77
N PHE A 389 -11.51 -16.19 18.26
CA PHE A 389 -10.93 -17.32 18.97
C PHE A 389 -10.22 -16.90 20.27
N LEU A 390 -9.45 -15.81 20.25
CA LEU A 390 -8.79 -15.29 21.45
C LEU A 390 -9.80 -14.75 22.49
N ILE A 391 -10.88 -14.11 22.04
CA ILE A 391 -11.98 -13.67 22.91
C ILE A 391 -12.66 -14.90 23.54
N PHE A 392 -12.91 -15.95 22.78
CA PHE A 392 -13.48 -17.20 23.31
C PHE A 392 -12.59 -17.81 24.41
N ILE A 393 -11.28 -17.90 24.19
CA ILE A 393 -10.32 -18.34 25.21
C ILE A 393 -10.40 -17.45 26.46
N LEU A 394 -10.42 -16.13 26.28
CA LEU A 394 -10.49 -15.17 27.38
C LEU A 394 -11.75 -15.37 28.25
N ILE A 395 -12.90 -15.60 27.60
CA ILE A 395 -14.18 -15.86 28.28
C ILE A 395 -14.11 -17.21 29.02
N PHE A 396 -13.65 -18.26 28.35
CA PHE A 396 -13.54 -19.60 28.94
C PHE A 396 -12.67 -19.60 30.19
N VAL A 397 -11.47 -19.02 30.10
CA VAL A 397 -10.54 -18.91 31.25
C VAL A 397 -11.17 -18.14 32.42
N ARG A 398 -12.01 -17.13 32.14
CA ARG A 398 -12.72 -16.39 33.20
C ARG A 398 -13.84 -17.19 33.84
N LEU A 399 -14.60 -17.96 33.06
CA LEU A 399 -15.67 -18.80 33.60
C LEU A 399 -15.10 -19.92 34.48
N SER A 400 -14.00 -20.56 34.07
CA SER A 400 -13.33 -21.61 34.85
C SER A 400 -12.67 -21.12 36.16
N VAL A 401 -12.49 -19.81 36.34
CA VAL A 401 -11.99 -19.22 37.59
C VAL A 401 -13.13 -18.92 38.58
N ARG A 402 -14.36 -18.78 38.08
CA ARG A 402 -15.56 -18.48 38.89
C ARG A 402 -16.29 -19.73 39.38
N THR A 403 -16.11 -20.86 38.70
CA THR A 403 -16.53 -22.20 39.12
C THR A 403 -15.44 -22.84 39.95
#